data_AF-A0A3M1ND26-F1
#
_entry.id   AF-A0A3M1ND26-F1
#
_cell.length_a   1.000
_cell.length_b   1.000
_cell.length_c   1.000
_cell.angle_alpha   90.00
_cell.angle_beta   90.00
_cell.angle_gamma   90.00
#
_symmetry.space_group_name_H-M   'P 1'
#
loop_
_entity.id
_entity.type
_entity.pdbx_description
1 polymer ?
#
loop_
_entity_poly.entity_id
_entity_poly.type
_entity_poly.pdbx_seq_one_letter_code
_entity_poly.pdbx_strand_id
1 'polypeptide(L)'
;MSPGELQALAQRHGLELNPAWLAFLADLLKAVPPAGEAWLVELLNKRFGETLQLMERGFSLIEKQAQEHQAALLREMEQRFAVTEQRFSAIDQRFETLVREIDQRFAALIREMDQRFAAVMREIDQRSAAVMREMEKRFEAVIREMEKRFEVMDQRFEMLVREMDQRFAAVMREIDQRSAALMREMDQRFAAVNERFSAIDQRFETLVREMDQRFAAVMREMEQRFTAADQRFEALQREMGLLREVFDRRFRQLQWILSLWLGLLAGLLGLLSYLRL
;
A
#
# COMPACT_ATOMS: atom_id res chain seq x y z
N MET A 1 1.97 2.45 155.69
CA MET A 1 0.66 2.16 155.07
C MET A 1 0.83 1.07 154.02
N SER A 2 -0.16 0.20 153.84
CA SER A 2 -0.17 -0.83 152.79
C SER A 2 -0.63 -0.26 151.43
N PRO A 3 -0.27 -0.90 150.29
CA PRO A 3 -0.69 -0.44 148.96
C PRO A 3 -2.20 -0.28 148.80
N GLY A 4 -3.00 -1.14 149.44
CA GLY A 4 -4.47 -1.05 149.42
C GLY A 4 -5.04 0.16 150.16
N GLU A 5 -4.39 0.59 151.26
CA GLU A 5 -4.79 1.80 152.00
C GLU A 5 -4.47 3.08 151.21
N LEU A 6 -3.36 3.08 150.47
CA LEU A 6 -2.98 4.22 149.62
C LEU A 6 -3.87 4.34 148.38
N GLN A 7 -4.31 3.22 147.81
CA GLN A 7 -5.28 3.26 146.72
C GLN A 7 -6.65 3.76 147.19
N ALA A 8 -7.10 3.34 148.39
CA ALA A 8 -8.34 3.85 148.98
C ALA A 8 -8.27 5.36 149.28
N LEU A 9 -7.11 5.85 149.74
CA LEU A 9 -6.88 7.29 149.96
C LEU A 9 -6.85 8.08 148.65
N ALA A 10 -6.16 7.57 147.62
CA ALA A 10 -6.07 8.20 146.30
C ALA A 10 -7.44 8.24 145.60
N GLN A 11 -8.23 7.18 145.70
CA GLN A 11 -9.60 7.12 145.15
C GLN A 11 -10.56 8.10 145.86
N ARG A 12 -10.41 8.33 147.17
CA ARG A 12 -11.15 9.40 147.87
C ARG A 12 -10.88 10.79 147.31
N HIS A 13 -9.74 11.00 146.66
CA HIS A 13 -9.38 12.24 145.97
C HIS A 13 -9.47 12.15 144.44
N GLY A 14 -10.13 11.12 143.90
CA GLY A 14 -10.41 10.96 142.47
C GLY A 14 -9.20 10.57 141.62
N LEU A 15 -8.10 10.11 142.24
CA LEU A 15 -6.88 9.70 141.55
C LEU A 15 -6.81 8.18 141.44
N GLU A 16 -6.79 7.65 140.21
CA GLU A 16 -6.46 6.25 139.94
C GLU A 16 -4.96 6.12 139.68
N LEU A 17 -4.23 5.76 140.75
CA LEU A 17 -2.80 5.50 140.64
C LEU A 17 -2.56 4.10 140.09
N ASN A 18 -1.68 3.99 139.10
CA ASN A 18 -1.25 2.71 138.53
C ASN A 18 -0.71 1.77 139.64
N PRO A 19 -0.96 0.46 139.59
CA PRO A 19 -0.41 -0.53 140.53
C PRO A 19 1.10 -0.37 140.81
N ALA A 20 1.90 -0.02 139.80
CA ALA A 20 3.33 0.24 139.96
C ALA A 20 3.62 1.50 140.80
N TRP A 21 2.81 2.55 140.66
CA TRP A 21 2.88 3.77 141.47
C TRP A 21 2.42 3.53 142.91
N LEU A 22 1.44 2.66 143.12
CA LEU A 22 0.94 2.31 144.45
C LEU A 22 1.91 1.45 145.25
N ALA A 23 2.52 0.45 144.60
CA ALA A 23 3.60 -0.33 145.21
C ALA A 23 4.79 0.57 145.59
N PHE A 24 5.16 1.48 144.68
CA PHE A 24 6.21 2.47 144.92
C PHE A 24 5.88 3.40 146.10
N LEU A 25 4.69 4.01 146.14
CA LEU A 25 4.29 4.89 147.24
C LEU A 25 4.22 4.16 148.59
N ALA A 26 3.83 2.88 148.59
CA ALA A 26 3.79 2.06 149.79
C ALA A 26 5.20 1.74 150.33
N ASP A 27 6.14 1.40 149.46
CA ASP A 27 7.54 1.17 149.84
C ASP A 27 8.25 2.48 150.23
N LEU A 28 7.92 3.57 149.55
CA LEU A 28 8.42 4.93 149.83
C LEU A 28 7.96 5.42 151.21
N LEU A 29 6.72 5.13 151.62
CA LEU A 29 6.21 5.44 152.96
C LEU A 29 6.83 4.60 154.08
N LYS A 30 7.35 3.40 153.78
CA LYS A 30 8.08 2.57 154.77
C LYS A 30 9.53 3.01 154.98
N ALA A 31 10.13 3.65 153.97
CA ALA A 31 11.53 4.06 153.97
C ALA A 31 11.76 5.50 154.46
N VAL A 32 10.72 6.21 154.92
CA VAL A 32 10.79 7.63 155.32
C VAL A 32 11.48 7.79 156.69
N PRO A 33 12.63 8.47 156.80
CA PRO A 33 13.22 8.82 158.09
C PRO A 33 12.43 9.95 158.80
N PRO A 34 12.51 10.08 160.14
CA PRO A 34 11.68 11.03 160.92
C PRO A 34 11.90 12.52 160.62
N ALA A 35 12.91 12.87 159.81
CA ALA A 35 13.14 14.23 159.25
C ALA A 35 12.87 14.25 157.73
N GLY A 36 11.73 13.69 157.31
CA GLY A 36 11.57 13.12 155.97
C GLY A 36 10.84 13.93 154.89
N GLU A 37 10.42 15.18 155.12
CA GLU A 37 9.72 15.95 154.07
C GLU A 37 10.64 16.36 152.92
N ALA A 38 11.84 16.86 153.22
CA ALA A 38 12.82 17.26 152.21
C ALA A 38 13.32 16.07 151.38
N TRP A 39 13.53 14.91 152.01
CA TRP A 39 13.97 13.69 151.32
C TRP A 39 12.90 13.11 150.39
N LEU A 40 11.63 13.15 150.80
CA LEU A 40 10.51 12.73 149.96
C LEU A 40 10.35 13.63 148.73
N VAL A 41 10.48 14.95 148.91
CA VAL A 41 10.43 15.92 147.81
C VAL A 41 11.61 15.69 146.85
N GLU A 42 12.83 15.48 147.36
CA GLU A 42 14.01 15.19 146.54
C GLU A 42 13.83 13.90 145.71
N LEU A 43 13.34 12.83 146.32
CA LEU A 43 13.16 11.53 145.68
C LEU A 43 12.06 11.58 144.61
N LEU A 44 10.92 12.23 144.91
CA LEU A 44 9.84 12.43 143.94
C LEU A 44 10.32 13.31 142.79
N ASN A 45 11.01 14.42 143.07
CA ASN A 45 11.50 15.32 142.03
C ASN A 45 12.52 14.64 141.11
N LYS A 46 13.40 13.80 141.69
CA LYS A 46 14.35 12.98 140.91
C LYS A 46 13.62 11.98 140.01
N ARG A 47 12.63 11.23 140.55
CA ARG A 47 11.91 10.21 139.78
C ARG A 47 11.00 10.82 138.72
N PHE A 48 10.33 11.94 139.02
CA PHE A 48 9.57 12.71 138.05
C PHE A 48 10.48 13.26 136.94
N GLY A 49 11.66 13.78 137.31
CA GLY A 49 12.70 14.18 136.36
C GLY A 49 13.16 13.03 135.45
N GLU A 50 13.41 11.85 136.00
CA GLU A 50 13.75 10.64 135.23
C GLU A 50 12.64 10.24 134.26
N THR A 51 11.37 10.28 134.70
CA THR A 51 10.22 9.96 133.82
C THR A 51 9.99 11.01 132.75
N LEU A 52 10.18 12.30 133.05
CA LEU A 52 10.09 13.38 132.07
C LEU A 52 11.19 13.26 131.02
N GLN A 53 12.42 12.95 131.43
CA GLN A 53 13.52 12.70 130.49
C GLN A 53 13.24 11.50 129.58
N LEU A 54 12.67 10.40 130.11
CA LEU A 54 12.26 9.26 129.30
C LEU A 54 11.15 9.62 128.31
N MET A 55 10.20 10.45 128.75
CA MET A 55 9.10 10.93 127.92
C MET A 55 9.61 11.86 126.81
N GLU A 56 10.49 12.83 127.11
CA GLU A 56 11.14 13.70 126.14
C GLU A 56 11.98 12.90 125.12
N ARG A 57 12.71 11.87 125.59
CA ARG A 57 13.43 10.93 124.71
C ARG A 57 12.48 10.12 123.83
N GLY A 58 11.35 9.68 124.35
CA GLY A 58 10.31 8.99 123.58
C GLY A 58 9.68 9.88 122.51
N PHE A 59 9.29 11.10 122.88
CA PHE A 59 8.71 12.07 121.94
C PHE A 59 9.69 12.48 120.86
N SER A 60 10.94 12.80 121.20
CA SER A 60 11.98 13.10 120.22
C SER A 60 12.28 11.92 119.28
N LEU A 61 12.22 10.68 119.78
CA LEU A 61 12.36 9.49 118.93
C LEU A 61 11.19 9.35 117.95
N ILE A 62 9.95 9.53 118.43
CA ILE A 62 8.73 9.47 117.59
C ILE A 62 8.75 10.59 116.56
N GLU A 63 9.11 11.80 116.95
CA GLU A 63 9.23 12.95 116.04
C GLU A 63 10.28 12.69 114.96
N LYS A 64 11.46 12.19 115.36
CA LYS A 64 12.51 11.81 114.43
C LYS A 64 12.04 10.70 113.47
N GLN A 65 11.35 9.68 113.98
CA GLN A 65 10.83 8.59 113.17
C GLN A 65 9.72 9.06 112.21
N ALA A 66 8.86 9.99 112.64
CA ALA A 66 7.84 10.59 111.78
C ALA A 66 8.47 11.42 110.65
N GLN A 67 9.51 12.22 110.97
CA GLN A 67 10.27 12.99 109.98
C GLN A 67 11.00 12.07 108.99
N GLU A 68 11.65 11.01 109.48
CA GLU A 68 12.33 10.02 108.64
C GLU A 68 11.34 9.28 107.73
N HIS A 69 10.17 8.91 108.24
CA HIS A 69 9.12 8.27 107.45
C HIS A 69 8.57 9.20 106.36
N GLN A 70 8.30 10.47 106.69
CA GLN A 70 7.88 11.46 105.71
C GLN A 70 8.95 11.72 104.64
N ALA A 71 10.22 11.80 105.04
CA ALA A 71 11.33 11.92 104.10
C ALA A 71 11.49 10.67 103.22
N ALA A 72 11.25 9.47 103.76
CA ALA A 72 11.30 8.23 103.01
C ALA A 72 10.18 8.14 101.97
N LEU A 73 8.95 8.53 102.33
CA LEU A 73 7.81 8.60 101.42
C LEU A 73 8.06 9.60 100.29
N LEU A 74 8.60 10.79 100.60
CA LEU A 74 8.96 11.78 99.58
C LEU A 74 10.01 11.23 98.61
N ARG A 75 11.06 10.57 99.13
CA ARG A 75 12.08 9.91 98.29
C ARG A 75 11.49 8.82 97.41
N GLU A 76 10.57 8.01 97.92
CA GLU A 76 9.90 6.97 97.13
C GLU A 76 9.05 7.59 96.01
N MET A 77 8.29 8.65 96.32
CA MET A 77 7.53 9.38 95.31
C MET A 77 8.45 9.98 94.24
N GLU A 78 9.53 10.65 94.64
CA GLU A 78 10.54 11.20 93.71
C GLU A 78 11.13 10.11 92.81
N GLN A 79 11.48 8.95 93.36
CA GLN A 79 11.98 7.81 92.58
C GLN A 79 10.94 7.29 91.57
N ARG A 80 9.68 7.18 91.99
CA ARG A 80 8.59 6.75 91.09
C ARG A 80 8.34 7.76 89.98
N PHE A 81 8.41 9.06 90.28
CA PHE A 81 8.31 10.12 89.28
C PHE A 81 9.48 10.06 88.30
N ALA A 82 10.71 9.94 88.79
CA ALA A 82 11.90 9.84 87.95
C ALA A 82 11.84 8.62 86.99
N VAL A 83 11.40 7.46 87.47
CA VAL A 83 11.23 6.26 86.62
C VAL A 83 10.14 6.48 85.57
N THR A 84 9.05 7.16 85.95
CA THR A 84 7.94 7.46 85.04
C THR A 84 8.37 8.44 83.96
N GLU A 85 9.08 9.51 84.33
CA GLU A 85 9.64 10.48 83.40
C GLU A 85 10.62 9.82 82.42
N GLN A 86 11.50 8.95 82.92
CA GLN A 86 12.41 8.17 82.07
C GLN A 86 11.66 7.28 81.07
N ARG A 87 10.54 6.67 81.48
CA ARG A 87 9.69 5.87 80.58
C ARG A 87 9.02 6.73 79.52
N PHE A 88 8.53 7.91 79.88
CA PHE A 88 7.95 8.85 78.90
C PHE A 88 9.00 9.31 77.89
N SER A 89 10.18 9.73 78.33
CA SER A 89 11.27 10.10 77.42
C SER A 89 11.69 8.94 76.50
N ALA A 90 11.70 7.70 77.01
CA ALA A 90 11.99 6.53 76.19
C ALA A 90 10.90 6.26 75.13
N ILE A 91 9.63 6.55 75.44
CA ILE A 91 8.52 6.46 74.48
C ILE A 91 8.65 7.54 73.41
N ASP A 92 8.95 8.78 73.79
CA ASP A 92 9.12 9.90 72.84
C ASP A 92 10.26 9.60 71.86
N GLN A 93 11.40 9.09 72.35
CA GLN A 93 12.52 8.68 71.50
C GLN A 93 12.15 7.56 70.53
N ARG A 94 11.36 6.57 70.98
CA ARG A 94 10.86 5.49 70.11
C ARG A 94 9.89 6.02 69.06
N PHE A 95 9.02 6.95 69.44
CA PHE A 95 8.08 7.57 68.51
C PHE A 95 8.82 8.39 67.45
N GLU A 96 9.78 9.22 67.84
CA GLU A 96 10.64 9.95 66.88
C GLU A 96 11.38 9.00 65.92
N THR A 97 11.89 7.89 66.45
CA THR A 97 12.59 6.88 65.63
C THR A 97 11.65 6.24 64.62
N LEU A 98 10.44 5.86 65.05
CA LEU A 98 9.42 5.28 64.17
C LEU A 98 9.01 6.26 63.06
N VAL A 99 8.78 7.54 63.39
CA VAL A 99 8.44 8.56 62.40
C VAL A 99 9.56 8.71 61.38
N ARG A 100 10.82 8.82 61.82
CA ARG A 100 11.98 8.90 60.92
C ARG A 100 12.09 7.68 60.01
N GLU A 101 11.83 6.48 60.54
CA GLU A 101 11.87 5.25 59.75
C GLU A 101 10.77 5.21 58.69
N ILE A 102 9.55 5.65 59.05
CA ILE A 102 8.43 5.76 58.10
C ILE A 102 8.77 6.76 56.98
N ASP A 103 9.29 7.94 57.33
CA ASP A 103 9.68 8.96 56.35
C ASP A 103 10.75 8.45 55.40
N GLN A 104 11.75 7.73 55.92
CA GLN A 104 12.80 7.11 55.11
C GLN A 104 12.25 6.04 54.17
N ARG A 105 11.37 5.16 54.67
CA ARG A 105 10.72 4.13 53.85
C ARG A 105 9.85 4.73 52.75
N PHE A 106 9.11 5.78 53.07
CA PHE A 106 8.27 6.48 52.10
C PHE A 106 9.10 7.17 51.02
N ALA A 107 10.18 7.86 51.41
CA ALA A 107 11.11 8.47 50.48
C ALA A 107 11.81 7.43 49.58
N ALA A 108 12.16 6.27 50.13
CA ALA A 108 12.74 5.17 49.35
C ALA A 108 11.74 4.61 48.33
N LEU A 109 10.47 4.44 48.73
CA LEU A 109 9.41 3.96 47.84
C LEU A 109 9.18 4.93 46.67
N ILE A 110 9.14 6.24 46.93
CA ILE A 110 9.00 7.26 45.88
C ILE A 110 10.17 7.16 44.89
N ARG A 111 11.40 7.10 45.38
CA ARG A 111 12.59 6.98 44.51
C ARG A 111 12.56 5.71 43.66
N GLU A 112 12.14 4.59 44.23
CA GLU A 112 12.01 3.34 43.49
C GLU A 112 10.95 3.45 42.39
N MET A 113 9.80 4.07 42.70
CA MET A 113 8.74 4.31 41.72
C MET A 113 9.24 5.22 40.58
N ASP A 114 9.94 6.31 40.89
CA ASP A 114 10.52 7.21 39.89
C ASP A 114 11.53 6.50 38.98
N GLN A 115 12.38 5.65 39.56
CA GLN A 115 13.36 4.85 38.82
C GLN A 115 12.67 3.85 37.89
N ARG A 116 11.63 3.14 38.39
CA ARG A 116 10.84 2.20 37.59
C ARG A 116 10.13 2.93 36.45
N PHE A 117 9.53 4.08 36.72
CA PHE A 117 8.87 4.88 35.69
C PHE A 117 9.84 5.35 34.62
N ALA A 118 11.01 5.87 35.02
CA ALA A 118 12.06 6.28 34.08
C ALA A 118 12.58 5.10 33.25
N ALA A 119 12.71 3.90 33.84
CA ALA A 119 13.11 2.69 33.10
C ALA A 119 12.06 2.29 32.05
N VAL A 120 10.78 2.30 32.41
CA VAL A 120 9.67 2.02 31.48
C VAL A 120 9.65 3.02 30.33
N MET A 121 9.81 4.31 30.61
CA MET A 121 9.84 5.34 29.55
C MET A 121 11.01 5.12 28.59
N ARG A 122 12.21 4.80 29.09
CA ARG A 122 13.35 4.46 28.23
C ARG A 122 13.11 3.22 27.38
N GLU A 123 12.45 2.20 27.94
CA GLU A 123 12.11 1.00 27.19
C GLU A 123 11.11 1.31 26.06
N ILE A 124 10.10 2.13 26.34
CA ILE A 124 9.14 2.60 25.33
C ILE A 124 9.87 3.36 24.21
N ASP A 125 10.76 4.29 24.55
CA ASP A 125 11.53 5.07 23.57
C ASP A 125 12.40 4.16 22.69
N GLN A 126 13.08 3.17 23.30
CA GLN A 126 13.91 2.20 22.58
C GLN A 126 13.07 1.33 21.65
N ARG A 127 11.92 0.81 22.11
CA ARG A 127 11.01 0.00 21.30
C ARG A 127 10.43 0.82 20.14
N SER A 128 10.02 2.06 20.41
CA SER A 128 9.51 2.98 19.38
C SER A 128 10.56 3.26 18.30
N ALA A 129 11.80 3.58 18.70
CA ALA A 129 12.90 3.78 17.76
C ALA A 129 13.23 2.52 16.95
N ALA A 130 13.14 1.32 17.56
CA ALA A 130 13.35 0.06 16.85
C ALA A 130 12.26 -0.19 15.79
N VAL A 131 10.99 0.06 16.13
CA VAL A 131 9.87 -0.05 15.19
C VAL A 131 10.04 0.91 14.01
N MET A 132 10.42 2.16 14.26
CA MET A 132 10.64 3.13 13.19
C MET A 132 11.76 2.69 12.24
N ARG A 133 12.89 2.18 12.76
CA ARG A 133 13.98 1.66 11.92
C ARG A 133 13.57 0.45 11.08
N GLU A 134 12.75 -0.44 11.64
CA GLU A 134 12.24 -1.60 10.90
C GLU A 134 11.28 -1.14 9.79
N MET A 135 10.43 -0.14 10.06
CA MET A 135 9.54 0.44 9.07
C MET A 135 10.31 1.11 7.92
N GLU A 136 11.36 1.87 8.23
CA GLU A 136 12.27 2.48 7.24
C GLU A 136 12.87 1.42 6.31
N LYS A 137 13.43 0.34 6.87
CA LYS A 137 14.01 -0.77 6.10
C LYS A 137 12.99 -1.45 5.20
N ARG A 138 11.77 -1.68 5.70
CA ARG A 138 10.68 -2.28 4.90
C ARG A 138 10.27 -1.36 3.76
N PHE A 139 10.19 -0.05 4.01
CA PHE A 139 9.86 0.92 2.98
C PHE A 139 10.92 0.97 1.88
N GLU A 140 12.20 1.02 2.25
CA GLU A 140 13.30 0.91 1.28
C GLU A 140 13.24 -0.39 0.46
N ALA A 141 12.95 -1.53 1.11
CA ALA A 141 12.84 -2.81 0.41
C ALA A 141 11.69 -2.81 -0.60
N VAL A 142 10.54 -2.21 -0.26
CA VAL A 142 9.41 -2.05 -1.18
C VAL A 142 9.78 -1.17 -2.36
N ILE A 143 10.47 -0.04 -2.14
CA ILE A 143 10.92 0.84 -3.23
C ILE A 143 11.83 0.08 -4.19
N ARG A 144 12.84 -0.65 -3.68
CA ARG A 144 13.77 -1.42 -4.52
C ARG A 144 13.06 -2.51 -5.32
N GLU A 145 12.05 -3.15 -4.72
CA GLU A 145 11.24 -4.15 -5.44
C GLU A 145 10.40 -3.51 -6.54
N MET A 146 9.81 -2.33 -6.29
CA MET A 146 9.09 -1.58 -7.31
C MET A 146 10.02 -1.17 -8.46
N GLU A 147 11.21 -0.63 -8.17
CA GLU A 147 12.20 -0.27 -9.18
C GLU A 147 12.56 -1.45 -10.09
N LYS A 148 12.83 -2.63 -9.51
CA LYS A 148 13.09 -3.85 -10.29
C LYS A 148 11.91 -4.26 -11.17
N ARG A 149 10.67 -4.15 -10.66
CA ARG A 149 9.47 -4.47 -11.44
C ARG A 149 9.27 -3.48 -12.59
N PHE A 150 9.58 -2.20 -12.39
CA PHE A 150 9.59 -1.19 -13.45
C PHE A 150 10.65 -1.51 -14.51
N GLU A 151 11.88 -1.83 -14.11
CA GLU A 151 12.95 -2.18 -15.05
C GLU A 151 12.58 -3.40 -15.92
N VAL A 152 11.99 -4.45 -15.32
CA VAL A 152 11.50 -5.62 -16.05
C VAL A 152 10.36 -5.24 -17.01
N MET A 153 9.48 -4.32 -16.62
CA MET A 153 8.41 -3.85 -17.48
C MET A 153 8.94 -3.06 -18.67
N ASP A 154 9.93 -2.19 -18.46
CA ASP A 154 10.58 -1.41 -19.51
C ASP A 154 11.28 -2.34 -20.52
N GLN A 155 12.02 -3.35 -20.04
CA GLN A 155 12.64 -4.37 -20.90
C GLN A 155 11.61 -5.14 -21.75
N ARG A 156 10.46 -5.50 -21.16
CA ARG A 156 9.37 -6.15 -21.90
C ARG A 156 8.76 -5.22 -22.95
N PHE A 157 8.61 -3.95 -22.63
CA PHE A 157 8.09 -2.95 -23.56
C PHE A 157 9.05 -2.75 -24.74
N GLU A 158 10.35 -2.62 -24.48
CA GLU A 158 11.37 -2.55 -25.54
C GLU A 158 11.36 -3.79 -26.44
N MET A 159 11.21 -4.99 -25.86
CA MET A 159 11.13 -6.24 -26.62
C MET A 159 9.89 -6.26 -27.53
N LEU A 160 8.73 -5.83 -27.00
CA LEU A 160 7.49 -5.75 -27.77
C LEU A 160 7.62 -4.77 -28.94
N VAL A 161 8.21 -3.60 -28.71
CA VAL A 161 8.45 -2.60 -29.77
C VAL A 161 9.36 -3.18 -30.86
N ARG A 162 10.46 -3.85 -30.48
CA ARG A 162 11.35 -4.50 -31.45
C ARG A 162 10.66 -5.60 -32.24
N GLU A 163 9.83 -6.42 -31.60
CA GLU A 163 9.05 -7.46 -32.30
C GLU A 163 8.06 -6.84 -33.29
N MET A 164 7.39 -5.75 -32.88
CA MET A 164 6.46 -5.02 -33.75
C MET A 164 7.18 -4.43 -34.96
N ASP A 165 8.34 -3.79 -34.77
CA ASP A 165 9.14 -3.23 -35.86
C ASP A 165 9.60 -4.32 -36.84
N GLN A 166 10.04 -5.47 -36.32
CA GLN A 166 10.42 -6.62 -37.16
C GLN A 166 9.24 -7.16 -37.97
N ARG A 167 8.07 -7.32 -37.34
CA ARG A 167 6.84 -7.76 -38.04
C ARG A 167 6.43 -6.76 -39.10
N PHE A 168 6.46 -5.47 -38.79
CA PHE A 168 6.11 -4.41 -39.73
C PHE A 168 7.07 -4.41 -40.93
N ALA A 169 8.37 -4.52 -40.69
CA ALA A 169 9.37 -4.63 -41.76
C ALA A 169 9.18 -5.90 -42.62
N ALA A 170 8.80 -7.03 -42.02
CA ALA A 170 8.52 -8.26 -42.76
C ALA A 170 7.28 -8.11 -43.67
N VAL A 171 6.20 -7.52 -43.15
CA VAL A 171 4.98 -7.24 -43.92
C VAL A 171 5.28 -6.30 -45.10
N MET A 172 6.05 -5.24 -44.88
CA MET A 172 6.42 -4.32 -45.96
C MET A 172 7.21 -5.02 -47.08
N ARG A 173 8.17 -5.88 -46.73
CA ARG A 173 8.90 -6.68 -47.73
C ARG A 173 7.99 -7.61 -48.52
N GLU A 174 7.01 -8.24 -47.86
CA GLU A 174 6.04 -9.11 -48.54
C GLU A 174 5.18 -8.32 -49.52
N ILE A 175 4.72 -7.13 -49.13
CA ILE A 175 3.98 -6.21 -50.00
C ILE A 175 4.83 -5.81 -51.21
N ASP A 176 6.08 -5.41 -51.00
CA ASP A 176 7.00 -5.03 -52.08
C ASP A 176 7.23 -6.20 -53.06
N GLN A 177 7.43 -7.41 -52.55
CA GLN A 177 7.59 -8.62 -53.37
C GLN A 177 6.34 -8.95 -54.17
N ARG A 178 5.15 -8.90 -53.55
CA ARG A 178 3.88 -9.15 -54.24
C ARG A 178 3.61 -8.09 -55.30
N SER A 179 3.88 -6.82 -54.99
CA SER A 179 3.75 -5.70 -55.93
C SER A 179 4.66 -5.89 -57.15
N ALA A 180 5.94 -6.20 -56.93
CA ALA A 180 6.89 -6.46 -58.00
C ALA A 180 6.53 -7.70 -58.85
N ALA A 181 5.97 -8.74 -58.24
CA ALA A 181 5.49 -9.91 -58.96
C ALA A 181 4.28 -9.59 -59.84
N LEU A 182 3.33 -8.80 -59.33
CA LEU A 182 2.14 -8.38 -60.08
C LEU A 182 2.51 -7.47 -61.27
N MET A 183 3.46 -6.54 -61.08
CA MET A 183 3.99 -5.74 -62.18
C MET A 183 4.62 -6.60 -63.28
N ARG A 184 5.44 -7.60 -62.90
CA ARG A 184 6.03 -8.54 -63.88
C ARG A 184 4.98 -9.36 -64.63
N GLU A 185 3.95 -9.84 -63.95
CA GLU A 185 2.85 -10.55 -64.60
C GLU A 185 2.10 -9.64 -65.59
N MET A 186 1.85 -8.40 -65.18
CA MET A 186 1.20 -7.40 -66.02
C MET A 186 2.03 -7.11 -67.29
N ASP A 187 3.34 -6.90 -67.14
CA ASP A 187 4.26 -6.68 -68.26
C ASP A 187 4.27 -7.87 -69.23
N GLN A 188 4.29 -9.11 -68.71
CA GLN A 188 4.20 -10.31 -69.54
C GLN A 188 2.88 -10.40 -70.29
N ARG A 189 1.75 -10.08 -69.65
CA ARG A 189 0.44 -10.05 -70.32
C ARG A 189 0.40 -8.98 -71.41
N PHE A 190 0.94 -7.79 -71.16
CA PHE A 190 1.03 -6.74 -72.16
C PHE A 190 1.91 -7.15 -73.35
N ALA A 191 3.06 -7.78 -73.10
CA ALA A 191 3.92 -8.30 -74.15
C ALA A 191 3.20 -9.36 -75.01
N ALA A 192 2.51 -10.32 -74.39
CA ALA A 192 1.75 -11.33 -75.11
C ALA A 192 0.58 -10.74 -75.92
N VAL A 193 -0.09 -9.71 -75.39
CA VAL A 193 -1.11 -8.97 -76.14
C VAL A 193 -0.49 -8.26 -77.34
N ASN A 194 0.67 -7.62 -77.18
CA ASN A 194 1.37 -6.95 -78.27
C ASN A 194 1.80 -7.92 -79.37
N GLU A 195 2.34 -9.09 -79.02
CA GLU A 195 2.64 -10.14 -80.01
C GLU A 195 1.40 -10.60 -80.78
N ARG A 196 0.25 -10.75 -80.09
CA ARG A 196 -1.00 -11.12 -80.72
C ARG A 196 -1.50 -10.04 -81.68
N PHE A 197 -1.34 -8.76 -81.34
CA PHE A 197 -1.61 -7.65 -82.25
C PHE A 197 -0.70 -7.70 -83.48
N SER A 198 0.61 -7.87 -83.30
CA SER A 198 1.55 -8.01 -84.43
C SER A 198 1.20 -9.19 -85.34
N ALA A 199 0.76 -10.32 -84.78
CA ALA A 199 0.31 -11.47 -85.57
C ALA A 199 -1.00 -11.18 -86.34
N ILE A 200 -1.91 -10.38 -85.77
CA ILE A 200 -3.12 -9.92 -86.46
C ILE A 200 -2.73 -8.99 -87.62
N ASP A 201 -1.83 -8.04 -87.40
CA ASP A 201 -1.36 -7.13 -88.44
C ASP A 201 -0.74 -7.89 -89.63
N GLN A 202 0.11 -8.89 -89.36
CA GLN A 202 0.68 -9.75 -90.41
C GLN A 202 -0.38 -10.54 -91.19
N ARG A 203 -1.41 -11.07 -90.50
CA ARG A 203 -2.53 -11.74 -91.17
C ARG A 203 -3.33 -10.77 -92.02
N PHE A 204 -3.55 -9.55 -91.53
CA PHE A 204 -4.25 -8.51 -92.26
C PHE A 204 -3.47 -8.10 -93.52
N GLU A 205 -2.15 -7.88 -93.41
CA GLU A 205 -1.29 -7.65 -94.58
C GLU A 205 -1.36 -8.79 -95.60
N THR A 206 -1.35 -10.04 -95.14
CA THR A 206 -1.44 -11.22 -96.01
C THR A 206 -2.80 -11.26 -96.73
N LEU A 207 -3.90 -11.03 -96.01
CA LEU A 207 -5.24 -10.95 -96.59
C LEU A 207 -5.35 -9.84 -97.64
N VAL A 208 -4.77 -8.65 -97.36
CA VAL A 208 -4.73 -7.54 -98.32
C VAL A 208 -3.97 -7.95 -99.57
N ARG A 209 -2.79 -8.57 -99.45
CA ARG A 209 -2.02 -9.06 -100.60
C ARG A 209 -2.77 -10.11 -101.41
N GLU A 210 -3.44 -11.07 -100.76
CA GLU A 210 -4.26 -12.07 -101.44
C GLU A 210 -5.44 -11.43 -102.17
N MET A 211 -6.10 -10.44 -101.56
CA MET A 211 -7.18 -9.69 -102.17
C MET A 211 -6.67 -8.92 -103.40
N ASP A 212 -5.54 -8.23 -103.30
CA ASP A 212 -4.91 -7.52 -104.42
C ASP A 212 -4.56 -8.47 -105.57
N GLN A 213 -4.01 -9.65 -105.27
CA GLN A 213 -3.72 -10.67 -106.27
C GLN A 213 -4.98 -11.20 -106.95
N ARG A 214 -6.02 -11.50 -106.18
CA ARG A 214 -7.33 -11.92 -106.73
C ARG A 214 -7.94 -10.84 -107.59
N PHE A 215 -7.90 -9.59 -107.14
CA PHE A 215 -8.40 -8.46 -107.90
C PHE A 215 -7.63 -8.29 -109.21
N ALA A 216 -6.30 -8.37 -109.18
CA ALA A 216 -5.47 -8.34 -110.37
C ALA A 216 -5.76 -9.51 -111.33
N ALA A 217 -6.00 -10.72 -110.81
CA ALA A 217 -6.38 -11.87 -111.62
C ALA A 217 -7.75 -11.68 -112.30
N VAL A 218 -8.74 -11.18 -111.56
CA VAL A 218 -10.08 -10.85 -112.11
C VAL A 218 -9.96 -9.78 -113.20
N MET A 219 -9.16 -8.73 -112.98
CA MET A 219 -8.93 -7.69 -113.99
C MET A 219 -8.28 -8.25 -115.26
N ARG A 220 -7.31 -9.16 -115.14
CA ARG A 220 -6.72 -9.85 -116.31
C ARG A 220 -7.72 -10.75 -117.03
N GLU A 221 -8.55 -11.49 -116.30
CA GLU A 221 -9.60 -12.31 -116.91
C GLU A 221 -10.61 -11.44 -117.64
N MET A 222 -11.02 -10.31 -117.04
CA MET A 222 -11.91 -9.34 -117.66
C MET A 222 -11.29 -8.75 -118.93
N GLU A 223 -10.02 -8.37 -118.89
CA GLU A 223 -9.26 -7.88 -120.04
C GLU A 223 -9.21 -8.94 -121.16
N GLN A 224 -8.89 -10.19 -120.83
CA GLN A 224 -8.93 -11.30 -121.79
C GLN A 224 -10.32 -11.52 -122.40
N ARG A 225 -11.39 -11.46 -121.58
CA ARG A 225 -12.77 -11.56 -122.06
C ARG A 225 -13.15 -10.40 -122.97
N PHE A 226 -12.71 -9.18 -122.65
CA PHE A 226 -12.88 -8.02 -123.53
C PHE A 226 -12.15 -8.21 -124.85
N THR A 227 -10.86 -8.61 -124.83
CA THR A 227 -10.11 -8.89 -126.05
C THR A 227 -10.76 -10.00 -126.89
N ALA A 228 -11.25 -11.06 -126.26
CA ALA A 228 -11.98 -12.13 -126.95
C ALA A 228 -13.33 -11.64 -127.51
N ALA A 229 -14.02 -10.75 -126.81
CA ALA A 229 -15.25 -10.12 -127.31
C ALA A 229 -14.96 -9.21 -128.51
N ASP A 230 -13.88 -8.41 -128.46
CA ASP A 230 -13.43 -7.58 -129.57
C ASP A 230 -13.08 -8.42 -130.80
N GLN A 231 -12.34 -9.53 -130.62
CA GLN A 231 -12.03 -10.48 -131.69
C GLN A 231 -13.30 -11.10 -132.30
N ARG A 232 -14.28 -11.48 -131.47
CA ARG A 232 -15.58 -11.98 -131.96
C ARG A 232 -16.33 -10.90 -132.72
N PHE A 233 -16.32 -9.66 -132.23
CA PHE A 233 -16.96 -8.53 -132.89
C PHE A 233 -16.31 -8.23 -134.25
N GLU A 234 -14.98 -8.25 -134.32
CA GLU A 234 -14.24 -8.17 -135.59
C GLU A 234 -14.60 -9.31 -136.54
N ALA A 235 -14.68 -10.56 -136.04
CA ALA A 235 -15.06 -11.70 -136.86
C ALA A 235 -16.49 -11.55 -137.42
N LEU A 236 -17.41 -11.05 -136.60
CA LEU A 236 -18.80 -10.76 -136.99
C LEU A 236 -18.87 -9.62 -138.02
N GLN A 237 -18.03 -8.58 -137.85
CA GLN A 237 -17.88 -7.51 -138.84
C GLN A 237 -17.33 -8.02 -140.18
N ARG A 238 -16.35 -8.93 -140.14
CA ARG A 238 -15.81 -9.58 -141.37
C ARG A 238 -16.87 -10.44 -142.03
N GLU A 239 -17.62 -11.23 -141.27
CA GLU A 239 -18.72 -12.04 -141.79
C GLU A 239 -19.81 -11.18 -142.42
N MET A 240 -20.24 -10.10 -141.74
CA MET A 240 -21.16 -9.11 -142.30
C MET A 240 -20.60 -8.42 -143.54
N GLY A 241 -19.28 -8.16 -143.59
CA GLY A 241 -18.58 -7.67 -144.77
C GLY A 241 -18.68 -8.63 -145.94
N LEU A 242 -18.43 -9.92 -145.71
CA LEU A 242 -18.58 -10.96 -146.72
C LEU A 242 -20.04 -11.13 -147.17
N LEU A 243 -21.00 -11.11 -146.24
CA LEU A 243 -22.43 -11.13 -146.53
C LEU A 243 -22.83 -9.94 -147.42
N ARG A 244 -22.30 -8.75 -147.13
CA ARG A 244 -22.51 -7.53 -147.91
C ARG A 244 -21.91 -7.65 -149.31
N GLU A 245 -20.71 -8.20 -149.44
CA GLU A 245 -20.10 -8.49 -150.75
C GLU A 245 -20.88 -9.52 -151.56
N VAL A 246 -21.39 -10.58 -150.93
CA VAL A 246 -22.24 -11.59 -151.57
C VAL A 246 -23.56 -10.97 -152.02
N PHE A 247 -24.18 -10.14 -151.17
CA PHE A 247 -25.36 -9.37 -151.52
C PHE A 247 -25.09 -8.44 -152.71
N ASP A 248 -23.99 -7.69 -152.71
CA ASP A 248 -23.60 -6.80 -153.81
C ASP A 248 -23.33 -7.56 -155.11
N ARG A 249 -22.78 -8.78 -155.01
CA ARG A 249 -22.55 -9.66 -156.15
C ARG A 249 -23.87 -10.17 -156.74
N ARG A 250 -24.80 -10.60 -155.88
CA ARG A 250 -26.16 -11.00 -156.30
C ARG A 250 -26.95 -9.81 -156.84
N PHE A 251 -26.84 -8.64 -156.23
CA PHE A 251 -27.49 -7.42 -156.68
C PHE A 251 -26.98 -6.99 -158.05
N ARG A 252 -25.66 -7.06 -158.30
CA ARG A 252 -25.09 -6.86 -159.64
C ARG A 252 -25.57 -7.88 -160.67
N GLN A 253 -25.68 -9.16 -160.29
CA GLN A 253 -26.24 -10.19 -161.17
C GLN A 253 -27.70 -9.91 -161.51
N LEU A 254 -28.52 -9.53 -160.53
CA LEU A 254 -29.92 -9.13 -160.73
C LEU A 254 -30.01 -7.90 -161.62
N GLN A 255 -29.16 -6.89 -161.39
CA GLN A 255 -29.11 -5.68 -162.22
C GLN A 255 -28.74 -6.01 -163.67
N TRP A 256 -27.76 -6.90 -163.88
CA TRP A 256 -27.36 -7.32 -165.23
C TRP A 256 -28.49 -8.06 -165.95
N ILE A 257 -29.17 -8.98 -165.27
CA ILE A 257 -30.35 -9.68 -165.79
C ILE A 257 -31.47 -8.68 -166.13
N LEU A 258 -31.72 -7.70 -165.25
CA LEU A 258 -32.73 -6.67 -165.48
C LEU A 258 -32.42 -5.83 -166.72
N SER A 259 -31.15 -5.44 -166.91
CA SER A 259 -30.69 -4.72 -168.11
C SER A 259 -30.85 -5.55 -169.38
N LEU A 260 -30.62 -6.87 -169.30
CA LEU A 260 -30.77 -7.79 -170.43
C LEU A 260 -32.25 -7.93 -170.85
N TRP A 261 -33.16 -8.05 -169.88
CA TRP A 261 -34.60 -8.04 -170.13
C TRP A 261 -35.09 -6.71 -170.68
N LEU A 262 -34.63 -5.58 -170.14
CA LEU A 262 -34.96 -4.25 -170.65
C LEU A 262 -34.46 -4.04 -172.09
N GLY A 263 -33.27 -4.53 -172.41
CA GLY A 263 -32.73 -4.49 -173.78
C GLY A 263 -33.57 -5.34 -174.77
N LEU A 264 -33.99 -6.53 -174.36
CA LEU A 264 -34.90 -7.38 -175.15
C LEU A 264 -36.26 -6.71 -175.38
N LEU A 265 -36.82 -6.08 -174.34
CA LEU A 265 -38.13 -5.42 -174.40
C LEU A 265 -38.09 -4.18 -175.32
N ALA A 266 -37.00 -3.40 -175.27
CA ALA A 266 -36.76 -2.31 -176.20
C ALA A 266 -36.59 -2.79 -177.65
N GLY A 267 -35.88 -3.91 -177.86
CA GLY A 267 -35.73 -4.53 -179.19
C GLY A 267 -37.06 -5.04 -179.77
N LEU A 268 -37.90 -5.66 -178.95
CA LEU A 268 -39.23 -6.15 -179.33
C LEU A 268 -40.19 -5.01 -179.71
N LEU A 269 -40.15 -3.89 -178.96
CA LEU A 269 -40.93 -2.70 -179.26
C LEU A 269 -40.47 -2.00 -180.55
N GLY A 270 -39.16 -1.99 -180.83
CA GLY A 270 -38.63 -1.47 -182.10
C GLY A 270 -39.02 -2.32 -183.31
N LEU A 271 -39.13 -3.64 -183.14
CA LEU A 271 -39.54 -4.57 -184.21
C LEU A 271 -41.04 -4.49 -184.50
N LEU A 272 -41.86 -4.25 -183.48
CA LEU A 272 -43.30 -4.04 -183.63
C LEU A 272 -43.65 -2.71 -184.32
N SER A 273 -42.84 -1.65 -184.15
CA SER A 273 -43.08 -0.37 -184.82
C SER A 273 -42.67 -0.39 -186.29
N TYR A 274 -41.69 -1.21 -186.70
CA TYR A 274 -41.22 -1.30 -188.08
C TYR A 274 -42.19 -2.04 -189.03
N LEU A 275 -43.04 -2.94 -188.50
CA LEU A 275 -43.97 -3.76 -189.28
C LEU A 275 -45.34 -3.09 -189.55
N ARG A 276 -45.49 -1.79 -189.28
CA ARG A 276 -46.76 -1.05 -189.50
C ARG A 276 -46.65 0.19 -190.40
N LEU A 277 -45.68 0.18 -191.31
CA LEU A 277 -45.71 0.94 -192.57
C LEU A 277 -46.40 0.11 -193.66
#